data_AF-A0A7X1PG66-F1
#
_entry.id   AF-A0A7X1PG66-F1
#
_cell.length_a   1.000
_cell.length_b   1.000
_cell.length_c   1.000
_cell.angle_alpha   90.00
_cell.angle_beta   90.00
_cell.angle_gamma   90.00
#
_symmetry.space_group_name_H-M   'P 1'
#
loop_
_entity.id
_entity.type
_entity.pdbx_description
1 polymer ?
#
loop_
_entity_poly.entity_id
_entity_poly.type
_entity_poly.pdbx_seq_one_letter_code
_entity_poly.pdbx_strand_id
1 'polypeptide(L)' 'MLPPPIEGDHAPGAGRTQPVLGAPGTEVFTFKATEAGTIQLVLEYRRSFEPEVPPSKTFRITAEVK' A
#
# COMPACT_ATOMS: atom_id res chain seq x y z
N MET A 1 -30.69 34.91 -1.76
CA MET A 1 -29.80 34.56 -0.64
C MET A 1 -28.92 33.41 -1.11
N LEU A 2 -27.72 33.70 -1.63
CA LEU A 2 -26.73 32.66 -1.97
C LEU A 2 -25.94 32.34 -0.69
N PRO A 3 -25.59 31.07 -0.42
CA PRO A 3 -24.76 30.74 0.74
C PRO A 3 -23.36 31.37 0.59
N PRO A 4 -22.74 31.80 1.71
CA PRO A 4 -21.41 32.42 1.66
C PRO A 4 -20.33 31.41 1.22
N PRO A 5 -19.25 31.88 0.58
CA PRO A 5 -18.12 31.03 0.24
C PRO A 5 -17.44 30.52 1.51
N ILE A 6 -17.20 29.22 1.56
CA ILE A 6 -16.39 28.57 2.60
C ILE A 6 -14.91 28.88 2.34
N GLU A 7 -14.46 30.06 2.77
CA GLU A 7 -13.03 30.34 2.92
C GLU A 7 -12.54 29.62 4.17
N GLY A 8 -12.17 28.36 4.00
CA GLY A 8 -11.40 27.61 5.00
C GLY A 8 -9.97 28.14 5.02
N ASP A 9 -9.66 28.93 6.05
CA ASP A 9 -8.31 29.29 6.47
C ASP A 9 -7.46 28.01 6.64
N HIS A 10 -6.64 27.69 5.64
CA HIS A 10 -5.67 26.59 5.72
C HIS A 10 -4.44 27.05 6.49
N ALA A 11 -4.59 27.24 7.81
CA ALA A 11 -3.44 27.26 8.71
C ALA A 11 -2.72 25.90 8.63
N PRO A 12 -1.38 25.84 8.48
CA PRO A 12 -0.65 24.58 8.41
C PRO A 12 -0.65 23.91 9.79
N GLY A 13 -1.65 23.06 10.02
CA GLY A 13 -1.76 22.25 11.22
C GLY A 13 -0.68 21.17 11.25
N ALA A 14 0.05 21.10 12.37
CA ALA A 14 1.07 20.11 12.65
C ALA A 14 0.61 18.68 12.29
N GLY A 15 1.47 17.98 11.54
CA GLY A 15 1.21 16.73 10.84
C GLY A 15 0.57 15.63 11.70
N ARG A 16 -0.69 15.34 11.40
CA ARG A 16 -1.28 14.02 11.56
C ARG A 16 -1.82 13.62 10.19
N THR A 17 -1.24 12.58 9.58
CA THR A 17 -1.74 12.02 8.33
C THR A 17 -3.07 11.34 8.61
N GLN A 18 -4.15 12.10 8.59
CA GLN A 18 -5.49 11.53 8.66
C GLN A 18 -5.72 10.75 7.36
N PRO A 19 -6.27 9.53 7.40
CA PRO A 19 -6.65 8.81 6.19
C PRO A 19 -7.62 9.67 5.38
N VAL A 20 -7.20 10.11 4.20
CA VAL A 20 -8.05 10.83 3.25
C VAL A 20 -8.66 9.82 2.28
N LEU A 21 -9.95 9.96 1.97
CA LEU A 21 -10.61 9.13 0.98
C LEU A 21 -9.85 9.23 -0.36
N GLY A 22 -9.53 8.07 -0.95
CA GLY A 22 -8.81 8.00 -2.22
C GLY A 22 -7.29 8.17 -2.11
N ALA A 23 -6.74 8.35 -0.91
CA ALA A 23 -5.29 8.29 -0.71
C ALA A 23 -4.76 6.86 -0.93
N PRO A 24 -3.51 6.70 -1.40
CA PRO A 24 -2.87 5.39 -1.46
C PRO A 24 -2.77 4.78 -0.05
N GLY A 25 -3.00 3.47 0.04
CA GLY A 25 -2.78 2.70 1.26
C GLY A 25 -1.42 2.02 1.29
N THR A 26 -1.01 1.58 2.48
CA THR A 26 0.12 0.68 2.68
C THR A 26 -0.41 -0.69 3.09
N GLU A 27 0.06 -1.73 2.41
CA GLU A 27 -0.23 -3.11 2.79
C GLU A 27 0.97 -3.72 3.52
N VAL A 28 0.72 -4.34 4.68
CA VAL A 28 1.77 -4.92 5.52
C VAL A 28 1.52 -6.43 5.65
N PHE A 29 2.47 -7.21 5.15
CA PHE A 29 2.48 -8.67 5.29
C PHE A 29 3.51 -9.08 6.33
N THR A 30 3.11 -9.92 7.28
CA THR A 30 4.00 -10.52 8.29
C THR A 30 4.00 -12.02 8.12
N PHE A 31 5.19 -12.60 7.97
CA PHE A 31 5.39 -14.04 7.78
C PHE A 31 6.18 -14.61 8.96
N LYS A 32 5.87 -15.86 9.32
CA LYS A 32 6.65 -16.66 10.27
C LYS A 32 7.30 -17.80 9.52
N ALA A 33 8.63 -17.91 9.59
CA ALA A 33 9.34 -19.04 9.02
C ALA A 33 8.98 -20.33 9.77
N THR A 34 8.81 -21.43 9.02
CA THR A 34 8.46 -22.76 9.57
C THR A 34 9.63 -23.73 9.52
N GLU A 35 10.61 -23.48 8.65
CA GLU A 35 11.80 -24.32 8.45
C GLU A 35 12.98 -23.45 7.99
N ALA A 36 14.21 -23.93 8.21
CA ALA A 36 15.43 -23.34 7.68
C ALA A 36 15.56 -23.60 6.18
N GLY A 37 16.27 -22.71 5.48
CA GLY A 37 16.51 -22.80 4.04
C GLY A 37 16.47 -21.45 3.33
N THR A 38 16.71 -21.47 2.02
CA THR A 38 16.58 -20.28 1.18
C THR A 38 15.23 -20.29 0.48
N ILE A 39 14.47 -19.20 0.62
CA ILE A 39 13.15 -19.03 0.00
C ILE A 39 13.11 -17.76 -0.84
N GLN A 40 12.22 -17.74 -1.84
CA GLN A 40 11.91 -16.53 -2.60
C GLN A 40 10.45 -16.13 -2.35
N LEU A 41 10.25 -14.92 -1.83
CA LEU A 41 8.94 -14.28 -1.73
C LEU A 41 8.73 -13.41 -2.97
N VAL A 42 7.64 -13.65 -3.70
CA VAL A 42 7.26 -12.91 -4.91
C VAL A 42 5.92 -12.21 -4.68
N LEU A 43 5.90 -10.89 -4.82
CA LEU A 43 4.69 -10.06 -4.71
C LEU A 43 4.36 -9.49 -6.09
N GLU A 44 3.20 -9.85 -6.62
CA GLU A 44 2.70 -9.38 -7.91
C GLU A 44 1.56 -8.37 -7.72
N TYR A 45 1.78 -7.13 -8.15
CA TYR A 45 0.74 -6.11 -8.14
C TYR A 45 -0.10 -6.22 -9.42
N ARG A 46 -1.20 -6.98 -9.31
CA ARG A 46 -2.13 -7.28 -10.40
C ARG A 46 -3.58 -7.18 -9.94
N ARG A 47 -4.49 -6.99 -10.90
CA ARG A 47 -5.94 -7.06 -10.66
C ARG A 47 -6.35 -8.52 -10.61
N SER A 48 -6.88 -8.97 -9.47
CA SER A 48 -7.26 -10.37 -9.26
C SER A 48 -8.34 -10.89 -10.22
N PHE A 49 -9.14 -9.99 -10.79
CA PHE A 49 -10.21 -10.28 -11.74
C PHE A 49 -9.78 -10.22 -13.22
N GLU A 50 -8.50 -9.95 -13.52
CA GLU A 50 -7.93 -9.96 -14.88
C GLU A 50 -6.69 -10.90 -14.90
N PRO A 51 -6.86 -12.23 -14.72
CA PRO A 51 -5.73 -13.14 -14.50
C PRO A 51 -4.78 -13.26 -15.70
N GLU A 52 -5.28 -13.03 -16.90
CA GLU A 52 -4.50 -13.09 -18.15
C GLU A 52 -3.69 -11.81 -18.41
N VAL A 53 -3.89 -10.75 -17.61
CA VAL A 53 -3.13 -9.51 -17.74
C VAL A 53 -1.87 -9.61 -16.87
N PRO A 54 -0.67 -9.42 -17.44
CA PRO A 54 0.58 -9.45 -16.68
C PRO A 54 0.58 -8.46 -15.50
N PRO A 55 1.26 -8.77 -14.38
CA PRO A 55 1.37 -7.85 -13.26
C PRO A 55 2.02 -6.53 -13.67
N SER A 56 1.44 -5.42 -13.22
CA SER A 56 2.00 -4.08 -13.46
C SER A 56 3.33 -3.85 -12.72
N LYS A 57 3.55 -4.57 -11.62
CA LYS A 57 4.80 -4.58 -10.88
C LYS A 57 5.01 -5.94 -10.24
N THR A 58 6.26 -6.38 -10.21
CA THR A 58 6.70 -7.56 -9.45
C THR A 58 7.81 -7.14 -8.49
N PHE A 59 7.70 -7.56 -7.24
CA PHE A 59 8.73 -7.38 -6.22
C PHE A 59 9.18 -8.75 -5.72
N ARG A 60 10.50 -8.96 -5.65
CA ARG A 60 11.10 -10.25 -5.28
C ARG A 60 12.04 -10.04 -4.10
N ILE A 61 11.90 -10.90 -3.09
CA ILE A 61 12.76 -10.94 -1.92
C ILE A 61 13.32 -12.36 -1.84
N THR A 62 14.64 -12.49 -1.78
CA THR A 62 15.27 -13.75 -1.38
C THR A 62 15.54 -13.66 0.12
N ALA A 63 15.04 -14.64 0.88
CA ALA A 63 15.27 -14.74 2.31
C ALA A 63 16.01 -16.05 2.62
N GLU A 64 17.07 -15.95 3.41
CA GLU A 64 17.78 -17.10 3.96
C GLU A 64 17.40 -17.25 5.43
N VAL A 65 16.82 -18.38 5.78
CA VAL A 65 16.44 -18.75 7.15
C VAL A 65 17.47 -19.75 7.67
N LYS A 66 18.09 -19.45 8.81
CA LYS A 66 19.12 -20.26 9.48
C LYS A 66 18.61 -20.79 10.80
#